data_AF-A0A2V8NMS5-F1
#
_entry.id   AF-A0A2V8NMS5-F1
#
_cell.length_a   1.000
_cell.length_b   1.000
_cell.length_c   1.000
_cell.angle_alpha   90.00
_cell.angle_beta   90.00
_cell.angle_gamma   90.00
#
_symmetry.space_group_name_H-M   'P 1'
#
loop_
_entity.id
_entity.type
_entity.pdbx_description
1 polymer ?
#
loop_
_entity_poly.entity_id
_entity_poly.type
_entity_poly.pdbx_seq_one_letter_code
_entity_poly.pdbx_strand_id
1 'polypeptide(L)'
;MPRPKSNKESERFRRMVDDHLRRSHSSSAQTLPAGAHLDEDMLSAFVEGRLSEMESAPFVKHLVSCSTCLHITAQLIRLDTELAGDVNEATAPQQKEHGRIRSLLSDLASRVLPSTETEVFAYHAPADDFEQKDEAKEHGEPDEGSRES
;
A
#
# COMPACT_ATOMS: atom_id res chain seq x y z
N MET A 1 4.94 -35.90 -20.72
CA MET A 1 4.70 -34.48 -21.04
C MET A 1 5.98 -33.88 -21.62
N PRO A 2 6.03 -33.51 -22.91
CA PRO A 2 7.21 -32.89 -23.49
C PRO A 2 7.36 -31.44 -23.01
N ARG A 3 8.56 -31.09 -22.56
CA ARG A 3 8.95 -29.76 -22.06
C ARG A 3 8.88 -28.73 -23.20
N PRO A 4 8.24 -27.56 -23.04
CA PRO A 4 8.23 -26.54 -24.09
C PRO A 4 9.66 -26.08 -24.38
N LYS A 5 10.02 -26.07 -25.67
CA LYS A 5 11.35 -25.66 -26.17
C LYS A 5 11.57 -24.20 -25.76
N SER A 6 12.64 -23.91 -25.02
CA SER A 6 12.96 -22.54 -24.63
C SER A 6 13.16 -21.69 -25.89
N ASN A 7 12.54 -20.52 -25.89
CA ASN A 7 12.62 -19.60 -27.01
C ASN A 7 14.01 -18.94 -27.01
N LYS A 8 14.95 -19.50 -27.77
CA LYS A 8 16.34 -19.00 -27.89
C LYS A 8 16.41 -17.50 -28.20
N GLU A 9 15.39 -16.97 -28.86
CA GLU A 9 15.29 -15.56 -29.21
C GLU A 9 14.99 -14.69 -27.99
N SER A 10 14.10 -15.15 -27.10
CA SER A 10 13.80 -14.44 -25.86
C SER A 10 14.99 -14.45 -24.89
N GLU A 11 15.77 -15.53 -24.87
CA GLU A 11 17.02 -15.57 -24.10
C GLU A 11 18.06 -14.58 -24.64
N ARG A 12 18.16 -14.42 -25.96
CA ARG A 12 19.04 -13.40 -26.57
C ARG A 12 18.59 -12.00 -26.23
N PHE A 13 17.29 -11.73 -26.31
CA PHE A 13 16.73 -10.42 -25.95
C PHE A 13 17.01 -10.05 -24.49
N ARG A 14 16.77 -10.99 -23.56
CA ARG A 14 17.09 -10.80 -22.13
C ARG A 14 18.55 -10.45 -21.91
N ARG A 15 19.48 -11.18 -22.55
CA ARG A 15 20.92 -10.89 -22.44
C ARG A 15 21.28 -9.50 -22.95
N MET A 16 20.70 -9.06 -24.07
CA MET A 16 20.95 -7.72 -24.60
C MET A 16 20.44 -6.63 -23.66
N VAL A 17 19.25 -6.82 -23.08
CA VAL A 17 18.69 -5.90 -22.08
C VAL A 17 19.58 -5.86 -20.83
N ASP A 18 19.99 -7.01 -20.31
CA ASP A 18 20.88 -7.10 -19.14
C ASP A 18 22.21 -6.39 -19.37
N ASP A 19 22.84 -6.61 -20.53
CA ASP A 19 24.09 -5.94 -20.91
C ASP A 19 23.92 -4.42 -21.06
N HIS A 20 22.81 -3.99 -21.65
CA HIS A 20 22.49 -2.56 -21.79
C HIS A 20 22.30 -1.89 -20.43
N LEU A 21 21.50 -2.51 -19.54
CA LEU A 21 21.26 -2.03 -18.19
C LEU A 21 22.57 -1.97 -17.39
N ARG A 22 23.41 -3.02 -17.44
CA ARG A 22 24.72 -3.02 -16.77
C ARG A 22 25.64 -1.90 -17.25
N ARG A 23 25.68 -1.62 -18.55
CA ARG A 23 26.48 -0.51 -19.11
C ARG A 23 25.94 0.85 -18.69
N SER A 24 24.61 1.02 -18.71
CA SER A 24 23.95 2.23 -18.24
C SER A 24 24.30 2.52 -16.78
N HIS A 25 24.14 1.54 -15.90
CA HIS A 25 24.44 1.66 -14.47
C HIS A 25 25.93 1.94 -14.18
N SER A 26 26.84 1.38 -14.98
CA SER A 26 28.28 1.60 -14.81
C SER A 26 28.71 3.01 -15.24
N SER A 27 27.99 3.61 -16.19
CA SER A 27 28.22 4.98 -16.65
C SER A 27 27.49 6.03 -15.80
N SER A 28 26.44 5.63 -15.06
CA SER A 28 25.59 6.53 -14.28
C SER A 28 25.78 6.44 -12.77
N ALA A 29 26.88 5.82 -12.30
CA ALA A 29 27.26 5.76 -10.88
C ALA A 29 27.67 7.12 -10.28
N GLN A 30 27.01 8.19 -10.69
CA GLN A 30 26.94 9.44 -9.95
C GLN A 30 25.75 9.31 -8.99
N THR A 31 26.03 9.28 -7.70
CA THR A 31 25.04 9.52 -6.66
C THR A 31 24.44 10.90 -6.89
N LEU A 32 23.30 10.93 -7.56
CA LEU A 32 22.53 12.15 -7.80
C LEU A 32 22.03 12.69 -6.44
N PRO A 33 22.02 14.02 -6.23
CA PRO A 33 21.58 14.62 -4.97
C PRO A 33 20.09 14.32 -4.71
N ALA A 34 19.66 14.35 -3.45
CA ALA A 34 18.31 13.93 -3.01
C ALA A 34 17.12 14.62 -3.71
N GLY A 35 17.32 15.75 -4.41
CA GLY A 35 16.31 16.41 -5.24
C GLY A 35 16.30 15.98 -6.72
N ALA A 36 17.03 14.94 -7.08
CA ALA A 36 17.12 14.43 -8.45
C ALA A 36 16.42 13.07 -8.63
N HIS A 37 15.82 12.52 -7.58
CA HIS A 37 14.98 11.34 -7.65
C HIS A 37 13.53 11.72 -7.98
N LEU A 38 12.79 10.75 -8.51
CA LEU A 38 11.36 10.93 -8.76
C LEU A 38 10.60 10.94 -7.43
N ASP A 39 9.55 11.76 -7.38
CA ASP A 39 8.64 11.82 -6.23
C ASP A 39 7.92 10.48 -6.05
N GLU A 40 7.63 10.13 -4.80
CA GLU A 40 7.01 8.86 -4.42
C GLU A 40 5.62 8.67 -5.05
N ASP A 41 4.82 9.73 -5.08
CA ASP A 41 3.50 9.73 -5.73
C ASP A 41 3.60 9.43 -7.23
N MET A 42 4.63 9.98 -7.89
CA MET A 42 4.85 9.78 -9.32
C MET A 42 5.39 8.39 -9.62
N LEU A 43 6.23 7.83 -8.74
CA LEU A 43 6.67 6.44 -8.83
C LEU A 43 5.49 5.46 -8.67
N SER A 44 4.59 5.74 -7.74
CA SER A 44 3.38 4.94 -7.53
C SER A 44 2.44 5.04 -8.73
N ALA A 45 2.17 6.26 -9.23
CA ALA A 45 1.36 6.46 -10.43
C ALA A 45 1.94 5.77 -11.68
N PHE A 46 3.28 5.73 -11.80
CA PHE A 46 3.96 5.00 -12.87
C PHE A 46 3.79 3.48 -12.73
N VAL A 47 3.99 2.91 -11.53
CA VAL A 47 3.85 1.47 -11.28
C VAL A 47 2.40 1.00 -11.49
N GLU A 48 1.43 1.80 -11.05
CA GLU A 48 0.00 1.52 -11.21
C GLU A 48 -0.50 1.75 -12.65
N GLY A 49 0.36 2.23 -13.57
CA GLY A 49 -0.02 2.48 -14.96
C GLY A 49 -1.00 3.64 -15.16
N ARG A 50 -1.05 4.60 -14.21
CA ARG A 50 -1.93 5.78 -14.29
C ARG A 50 -1.36 6.90 -15.15
N LEU A 51 -0.09 6.81 -15.54
CA LEU A 51 0.55 7.76 -16.44
C LEU A 51 0.28 7.40 -17.90
N SER A 52 0.04 8.42 -18.72
CA SER A 52 -0.02 8.26 -20.17
C SER A 52 1.36 7.90 -20.75
N GLU A 53 1.40 7.40 -21.99
CA GLU A 53 2.66 7.03 -22.65
C GLU A 53 3.65 8.21 -22.73
N MET A 54 3.14 9.41 -23.04
CA MET A 54 3.95 10.64 -23.08
C MET A 54 4.52 11.02 -21.72
N GLU A 55 3.73 10.85 -20.67
CA GLU A 55 4.15 11.12 -19.29
C GLU A 55 5.15 10.08 -18.80
N SER A 56 5.01 8.82 -19.22
CA SER A 56 5.88 7.71 -18.78
C SER A 56 7.30 7.77 -19.38
N ALA A 57 7.47 8.36 -20.56
CA ALA A 57 8.76 8.41 -21.27
C ALA A 57 9.93 9.00 -20.45
N PRO A 58 9.80 10.16 -19.78
CA PRO A 58 10.86 10.70 -18.93
C PRO A 58 11.14 9.81 -17.70
N PHE A 59 10.14 9.10 -17.17
CA PHE A 59 10.28 8.20 -16.02
C PHE A 59 11.12 6.99 -16.41
N VAL A 60 10.81 6.36 -17.54
CA VAL A 60 11.59 5.24 -18.08
C VAL A 60 13.05 5.65 -18.27
N LYS A 61 13.29 6.83 -18.84
CA LYS A 61 14.65 7.36 -19.01
C LYS A 61 15.37 7.54 -17.67
N HIS A 62 14.69 8.08 -16.66
CA HIS A 62 15.24 8.23 -15.31
C HIS A 62 15.57 6.88 -14.68
N LEU A 63 14.64 5.91 -14.71
CA LEU A 63 14.81 4.57 -14.14
C LEU A 63 16.01 3.82 -14.74
N VAL A 64 16.25 3.95 -16.06
CA VAL A 64 17.43 3.34 -16.72
C VAL A 64 18.75 3.96 -16.25
N SER A 65 18.72 5.21 -15.79
CA SER A 65 19.90 5.95 -15.33
C SER A 65 20.08 5.95 -13.80
N CYS A 66 19.02 5.70 -13.03
CA CYS A 66 18.99 5.80 -11.58
C CYS A 66 18.66 4.45 -10.94
N SER A 67 19.69 3.78 -10.41
CA SER A 67 19.54 2.48 -9.74
C SER A 67 18.63 2.54 -8.51
N THR A 68 18.58 3.68 -7.81
CA THR A 68 17.74 3.85 -6.61
C THR A 68 16.27 3.83 -6.97
N CYS A 69 15.84 4.65 -7.93
CA CYS A 69 14.45 4.67 -8.40
C CYS A 69 14.07 3.34 -9.08
N LEU A 70 15.01 2.69 -9.78
CA LEU A 70 14.79 1.34 -10.32
C LEU A 70 14.57 0.32 -9.20
N HIS A 71 15.33 0.39 -8.11
CA HIS A 71 15.15 -0.52 -6.98
C HIS A 71 13.81 -0.29 -6.26
N ILE A 72 13.44 0.97 -6.02
CA ILE A 72 12.16 1.33 -5.38
C ILE A 72 10.98 0.85 -6.23
N THR A 73 10.98 1.13 -7.53
CA THR A 73 9.92 0.64 -8.44
C THR A 73 9.84 -0.88 -8.47
N ALA A 74 10.97 -1.59 -8.44
CA ALA A 74 10.97 -3.05 -8.35
C ALA A 74 10.38 -3.58 -7.03
N GLN A 75 10.56 -2.87 -5.91
CA GLN A 75 9.92 -3.21 -4.63
C GLN A 75 8.41 -2.95 -4.69
N LEU A 76 7.98 -1.81 -5.23
CA LEU A 76 6.56 -1.47 -5.40
C LEU A 76 5.83 -2.50 -6.28
N ILE A 77 6.44 -2.91 -7.40
CA ILE A 77 5.87 -3.95 -8.27
C ILE A 77 5.74 -5.29 -7.53
N ARG A 78 6.71 -5.67 -6.70
CA ARG A 78 6.62 -6.90 -5.91
C ARG A 78 5.47 -6.85 -4.91
N LEU A 79 5.33 -5.72 -4.20
CA LEU A 79 4.21 -5.51 -3.30
C LEU A 79 2.88 -5.60 -4.07
N ASP A 80 2.74 -4.90 -5.19
CA ASP A 80 1.54 -4.95 -6.02
C ASP A 80 1.20 -6.39 -6.46
N THR A 81 2.21 -7.19 -6.84
CA THR A 81 1.98 -8.60 -7.18
C THR A 81 1.57 -9.48 -5.99
N GLU A 82 2.10 -9.21 -4.79
CA GLU A 82 1.72 -9.93 -3.56
C GLU A 82 0.29 -9.59 -3.17
N LEU A 83 -0.07 -8.30 -3.20
CA LEU A 83 -1.43 -7.81 -2.96
C LEU A 83 -2.43 -8.32 -4.00
N ALA A 84 -2.07 -8.35 -5.28
CA ALA A 84 -2.91 -8.89 -6.34
C ALA A 84 -3.05 -10.42 -6.29
N GLY A 85 -2.01 -11.11 -5.78
CA GLY A 85 -2.00 -12.56 -5.54
C GLY A 85 -3.06 -13.00 -4.52
N ASP A 86 -3.30 -12.19 -3.49
CA ASP A 86 -4.37 -12.43 -2.51
C ASP A 86 -5.80 -12.33 -3.11
N VAL A 87 -5.97 -11.68 -4.27
CA VAL A 87 -7.29 -11.51 -4.92
C VAL A 87 -7.57 -12.60 -5.96
N ASN A 88 -6.53 -13.24 -6.51
CA ASN A 88 -6.67 -14.24 -7.59
C ASN A 88 -6.37 -15.71 -7.17
N GLU A 89 -5.94 -15.97 -5.94
CA GLU A 89 -5.81 -17.35 -5.41
C GLU A 89 -7.12 -17.96 -4.85
N ALA A 90 -8.29 -17.49 -5.31
CA ALA A 90 -9.57 -18.14 -4.97
C ALA A 90 -9.86 -19.46 -5.73
N THR A 91 -8.88 -20.01 -6.47
CA THR A 91 -9.01 -21.33 -7.14
C THR A 91 -7.79 -22.23 -6.98
N ALA A 92 -7.36 -22.44 -5.74
CA ALA A 92 -6.69 -23.68 -5.34
C ALA A 92 -7.05 -23.98 -3.88
N PRO A 93 -7.31 -25.25 -3.50
CA PRO A 93 -7.40 -25.61 -2.09
C PRO A 93 -5.98 -25.59 -1.51
N GLN A 94 -5.46 -24.39 -1.22
CA GLN A 94 -4.30 -24.21 -0.36
C GLN A 94 -4.66 -24.83 1.00
N GLN A 95 -4.04 -25.97 1.28
CA GLN A 95 -4.21 -26.68 2.53
C GLN A 95 -3.81 -25.75 3.67
N LYS A 96 -4.80 -25.40 4.50
CA LYS A 96 -4.72 -24.88 5.87
C LYS A 96 -3.35 -25.06 6.53
N GLU A 97 -2.51 -24.02 6.52
CA GLU A 97 -1.50 -23.81 7.57
C GLU A 97 -1.80 -22.56 8.43
N HIS A 98 -3.08 -22.17 8.55
CA HIS A 98 -3.53 -21.30 9.65
C HIS A 98 -3.51 -22.00 11.04
N GLY A 99 -2.87 -23.17 11.15
CA GLY A 99 -2.78 -23.95 12.40
C GLY A 99 -1.65 -23.52 13.32
N ARG A 100 -0.51 -23.05 12.78
CA ARG A 100 0.71 -22.81 13.59
C ARG A 100 0.59 -21.54 14.44
N ILE A 101 0.15 -20.43 13.84
CA ILE A 101 -0.04 -19.17 14.57
C ILE A 101 -1.18 -19.30 15.59
N ARG A 102 -2.28 -19.97 15.23
CA ARG A 102 -3.38 -20.25 16.18
C ARG A 102 -2.94 -21.17 17.33
N SER A 103 -2.12 -22.17 17.06
CA SER A 103 -1.52 -23.03 18.09
C SER A 103 -0.65 -22.23 19.06
N LEU A 104 0.21 -21.35 18.54
CA LEU A 104 1.06 -20.50 19.37
C LEU A 104 0.25 -19.51 20.21
N LEU A 105 -0.76 -18.85 19.62
CA LEU A 105 -1.65 -17.94 20.35
C LEU A 105 -2.45 -18.67 21.42
N SER A 106 -2.91 -19.91 21.15
CA SER A 106 -3.62 -20.73 22.13
C SER A 106 -2.71 -21.21 23.26
N ASP A 107 -1.45 -21.56 22.97
CA ASP A 107 -0.46 -21.99 23.98
C ASP A 107 0.06 -20.81 24.82
N LEU A 108 0.00 -19.59 24.27
CA LEU A 108 0.31 -18.37 25.00
C LEU A 108 -0.87 -17.93 25.88
N ALA A 109 -2.10 -18.04 25.37
CA ALA A 109 -3.32 -17.79 26.13
C ALA A 109 -3.45 -18.74 27.33
N SER A 110 -3.11 -20.03 27.17
CA SER A 110 -3.16 -21.01 28.25
C SER A 110 -2.11 -20.78 29.35
N ARG A 111 -0.98 -20.15 29.01
CA ARG A 111 0.11 -19.86 29.96
C ARG A 111 -0.02 -18.52 30.68
N VAL A 112 -0.70 -17.54 30.05
CA VAL A 112 -0.78 -16.17 30.57
C VAL A 112 -2.10 -15.92 31.31
N LEU A 113 -3.17 -16.66 31.01
CA LEU A 113 -4.46 -16.51 31.68
C LEU A 113 -4.69 -17.69 32.63
N PRO A 114 -4.52 -17.53 33.96
CA PRO A 114 -5.09 -18.50 34.87
C PRO A 114 -6.60 -18.53 34.63
N SER A 115 -7.12 -19.72 34.34
CA SER A 115 -8.54 -19.98 34.06
C SER A 115 -9.44 -19.47 35.19
N THR A 116 -9.86 -18.22 35.11
CA THR A 116 -11.02 -17.69 35.81
C THR A 116 -11.93 -17.09 34.77
N GLU A 117 -13.10 -17.72 34.67
CA GLU A 117 -14.28 -17.29 33.93
C GLU A 117 -14.44 -15.77 34.01
N THR A 118 -13.96 -15.08 32.98
CA THR A 118 -14.04 -13.62 32.89
C THR A 118 -15.05 -13.34 31.80
N GLU A 119 -16.31 -13.22 32.24
CA GLU A 119 -17.39 -12.65 31.47
C GLU A 119 -16.91 -11.32 30.87
N VAL A 120 -16.82 -11.29 29.53
CA VAL A 120 -16.58 -10.06 28.79
C VAL A 120 -17.86 -9.24 28.86
N PHE A 121 -17.94 -8.34 29.85
CA PHE A 121 -18.97 -7.31 29.90
C PHE A 121 -18.77 -6.37 28.72
N ALA A 122 -19.52 -6.60 27.64
CA ALA A 122 -19.67 -5.62 26.57
C ALA A 122 -20.33 -4.37 27.17
N TYR A 123 -19.61 -3.25 27.18
CA TYR A 123 -20.18 -1.95 27.53
C TYR A 123 -21.32 -1.66 26.54
N HIS A 124 -22.55 -1.71 27.02
CA HIS A 124 -23.69 -1.21 26.29
C HIS A 124 -23.56 0.32 26.27
N ALA A 125 -23.13 0.89 25.15
CA ALA A 125 -23.32 2.31 24.92
C ALA A 125 -24.84 2.56 24.97
N PRO A 126 -25.34 3.46 25.84
CA PRO A 126 -26.71 3.93 25.72
C PRO A 126 -26.82 4.60 24.35
N ALA A 127 -27.80 4.18 23.55
CA ALA A 127 -28.12 4.91 22.33
C ALA A 127 -28.47 6.35 22.75
N ASP A 128 -27.75 7.32 22.20
CA ASP A 128 -28.12 8.72 22.27
C ASP A 128 -29.57 8.87 21.78
N ASP A 129 -30.43 9.33 22.68
CA ASP A 129 -31.81 9.70 22.40
C ASP A 129 -31.80 10.84 21.36
N PHE A 130 -31.95 10.47 20.08
CA PHE A 130 -32.37 11.39 19.04
C PHE A 130 -33.85 11.71 19.22
N GLU A 131 -34.20 12.55 20.19
CA GLU A 131 -35.47 13.26 20.17
C GLU A 131 -35.31 14.55 19.38
N GLN A 132 -35.70 14.43 18.12
CA GLN A 132 -36.09 15.51 17.22
C GLN A 132 -37.15 16.40 17.90
N LYS A 133 -36.80 17.66 18.19
CA LYS A 133 -37.79 18.65 18.64
C LYS A 133 -37.80 19.83 17.68
N ASP A 134 -38.76 19.74 16.76
CA ASP A 134 -39.15 20.81 15.86
C ASP A 134 -39.73 22.02 16.62
N GLU A 135 -39.29 23.18 16.14
CA GLU A 135 -40.01 24.46 16.03
C GLU A 135 -40.27 25.40 17.24
N ALA A 136 -39.76 26.61 17.03
CA ALA A 136 -40.33 27.93 17.34
C ALA A 136 -40.36 28.41 18.79
N LYS A 137 -39.49 29.40 19.07
CA LYS A 137 -39.88 30.64 19.75
C LYS A 137 -38.89 31.78 19.47
N GLU A 138 -39.26 32.57 18.48
CA GLU A 138 -38.87 33.97 18.30
C GLU A 138 -39.58 34.82 19.38
N HIS A 139 -38.80 35.58 20.16
CA HIS A 139 -39.12 36.73 21.04
C HIS A 139 -38.02 36.72 22.13
N GLY A 140 -37.16 37.71 22.32
CA GLY A 140 -37.23 39.15 22.10
C GLY A 140 -36.39 39.76 23.23
N GLU A 141 -35.21 40.31 22.94
CA GLU A 141 -34.38 41.00 23.93
C GLU A 141 -34.57 42.53 23.79
N PRO A 142 -34.89 43.25 24.88
CA PRO A 142 -34.87 44.70 24.92
C PRO A 142 -33.49 45.24 25.35
N ASP A 143 -32.93 46.06 24.47
CA ASP A 143 -32.49 47.45 24.63
C ASP A 143 -31.69 47.97 25.86
N GLU A 144 -30.75 48.87 25.51
CA GLU A 144 -29.99 49.89 26.28
C GLU A 144 -28.94 49.41 27.31
N GLY A 145 -27.71 49.96 27.39
CA GLY A 145 -27.07 51.11 26.76
C GLY A 145 -25.91 51.60 27.67
N SER A 146 -24.80 52.07 27.07
CA SER A 146 -23.73 52.94 27.63
C SER A 146 -22.58 52.95 26.57
N ARG A 147 -22.30 53.98 25.75
CA ARG A 147 -21.88 55.39 26.04
C ARG A 147 -20.75 55.37 27.08
N GLU A 148 -19.51 55.73 26.77
CA GLU A 148 -18.97 57.07 26.46
C GLU A 148 -17.50 56.89 25.99
N SER A 149 -17.08 57.56 24.90
CA SER A 149 -16.21 58.76 24.86
C SER A 149 -14.72 58.46 24.69
#